data_AF-A0A840RY39-F1
#
_entry.id   AF-A0A840RY39-F1
#
_cell.length_a   1.000
_cell.length_b   1.000
_cell.length_c   1.000
_cell.angle_alpha   90.00
_cell.angle_beta   90.00
_cell.angle_gamma   90.00
#
_symmetry.space_group_name_H-M   'P 1'
#
loop_
_entity.id
_entity.type
_entity.pdbx_description
1 polymer ?
#
loop_
_entity_poly.entity_id
_entity_poly.type
_entity_poly.pdbx_seq_one_letter_code
_entity_poly.pdbx_strand_id
1 'polypeptide(L)'
;MIAVAIVAILAAIALPAYSSYLQRSRRAEVQSFMQDVIARQQHYLVDRRAYSDSITNAPAAGGLGMTVPSSVAAVYTLTMTTDNTVKPMTVSLSAAPKSGTAQASDSCGTLVITQAGDKSADKAGCW
;
A
#
# COMPACT_ATOMS: atom_id res chain seq x y z
N MET A 1 -42.68 12.52 -16.09
CA MET A 1 -41.67 11.59 -15.53
C MET A 1 -40.33 11.66 -16.27
N ILE A 2 -39.82 12.87 -16.55
CA ILE A 2 -38.56 13.07 -17.29
C ILE A 2 -37.40 13.37 -16.32
N ALA A 3 -37.67 14.10 -15.23
CA ALA A 3 -36.68 14.41 -14.21
C ALA A 3 -36.05 13.15 -13.57
N VAL A 4 -36.85 12.13 -13.26
CA VAL A 4 -36.35 10.86 -12.70
C VAL A 4 -35.42 10.14 -13.67
N ALA A 5 -35.73 10.18 -14.97
CA ALA A 5 -34.87 9.57 -16.00
C ALA A 5 -33.53 10.32 -16.12
N ILE A 6 -33.53 11.65 -16.05
CA ILE A 6 -32.29 12.46 -16.05
C ILE A 6 -31.44 12.16 -14.81
N VAL A 7 -32.06 12.10 -13.62
CA VAL A 7 -31.36 11.76 -12.37
C VAL A 7 -30.76 10.34 -12.44
N ALA A 8 -31.49 9.37 -13.00
CA ALA A 8 -30.99 8.01 -13.16
C ALA A 8 -29.75 7.95 -14.09
N ILE A 9 -29.75 8.70 -15.19
CA ILE A 9 -28.62 8.77 -16.13
C ILE A 9 -27.39 9.41 -15.45
N LEU A 10 -27.59 10.49 -14.70
CA LEU A 10 -26.50 11.16 -13.99
C LEU A 10 -25.90 10.27 -12.88
N ALA A 11 -26.75 9.59 -12.11
CA ALA A 11 -26.31 8.68 -11.06
C ALA A 11 -25.49 7.51 -11.62
N ALA A 12 -25.86 6.98 -12.80
CA ALA A 12 -25.14 5.88 -13.44
C ALA A 12 -23.68 6.22 -13.79
N ILE A 13 -23.36 7.50 -14.02
CA ILE A 13 -21.99 7.96 -14.32
C ILE A 13 -21.26 8.42 -13.05
N ALA A 14 -21.96 9.17 -12.18
CA ALA A 14 -21.35 9.77 -11.00
C ALA A 14 -20.89 8.73 -9.96
N LEU A 15 -21.65 7.65 -9.77
CA LEU A 15 -21.33 6.61 -8.78
C LEU A 15 -20.04 5.83 -9.09
N PRO A 16 -19.82 5.27 -10.31
CA PRO A 16 -18.57 4.60 -10.62
C PRO A 16 -17.37 5.57 -10.69
N ALA A 17 -17.60 6.83 -11.07
CA ALA A 17 -16.55 7.84 -11.04
C ALA A 17 -16.07 8.11 -9.61
N TYR A 18 -17.00 8.28 -8.66
CA TYR A 18 -16.66 8.54 -7.26
C TYR A 18 -15.94 7.37 -6.58
N SER A 19 -16.33 6.13 -6.84
CA SER A 19 -15.65 4.95 -6.28
C SER A 19 -14.20 4.85 -6.78
N SER A 20 -13.96 5.11 -8.07
CA SER A 20 -12.60 5.12 -8.64
C SER A 20 -11.71 6.22 -8.05
N TYR A 21 -12.29 7.39 -7.73
CA TYR A 21 -11.57 8.48 -7.07
C TYR A 21 -11.12 8.09 -5.66
N LEU A 22 -12.02 7.48 -4.87
CA LEU A 22 -11.69 7.01 -3.53
C LEU A 22 -10.61 5.92 -3.54
N GLN A 23 -10.68 4.98 -4.50
CA GLN A 23 -9.66 3.94 -4.66
C GLN A 23 -8.29 4.54 -4.96
N ARG A 24 -8.23 5.53 -5.86
CA ARG A 24 -6.97 6.23 -6.19
C ARG A 24 -6.42 7.00 -5.00
N SER A 25 -7.28 7.66 -4.22
CA SER A 25 -6.87 8.39 -3.01
C SER A 25 -6.25 7.46 -1.98
N ARG A 26 -6.90 6.32 -1.69
CA ARG A 26 -6.39 5.30 -0.75
C ARG A 26 -5.10 4.66 -1.24
N ARG A 27 -4.97 4.50 -2.56
CA ARG A 27 -3.75 3.99 -3.16
C ARG A 27 -2.58 4.95 -2.95
N ALA A 28 -2.79 6.24 -3.18
CA ALA A 28 -1.76 7.26 -2.94
C ALA A 28 -1.32 7.26 -1.47
N GLU A 29 -2.25 7.07 -0.54
CA GLU A 29 -1.97 7.00 0.90
C GLU A 29 -1.13 5.77 1.28
N VAL A 30 -1.45 4.57 0.76
CA VAL A 30 -0.62 3.39 1.02
C VAL A 30 0.74 3.52 0.34
N GLN A 31 0.82 4.11 -0.85
CA GLN A 31 2.08 4.33 -1.56
C GLN A 31 3.02 5.28 -0.80
N SER A 32 2.51 6.37 -0.23
CA SER A 32 3.32 7.25 0.62
C SER A 32 3.79 6.52 1.87
N PHE A 33 2.90 5.78 2.53
CA PHE A 33 3.28 4.99 3.71
C PHE A 33 4.34 3.92 3.39
N MET A 34 4.23 3.25 2.24
CA MET A 34 5.22 2.27 1.79
C MET A 34 6.60 2.93 1.55
N GLN A 35 6.64 4.15 1.02
CA GLN A 35 7.89 4.89 0.86
C GLN A 35 8.51 5.26 2.20
N ASP A 36 7.69 5.70 3.16
CA ASP A 36 8.16 5.99 4.53
C ASP A 36 8.75 4.74 5.20
N VAL A 37 8.12 3.58 5.01
CA VAL A 37 8.64 2.29 5.52
C VAL A 37 9.99 1.96 4.90
N ILE A 38 10.17 2.13 3.59
CA ILE A 38 11.45 1.87 2.93
C ILE A 38 12.53 2.86 3.40
N ALA A 39 12.20 4.15 3.58
CA ALA A 39 13.13 5.11 4.17
C ALA A 39 13.55 4.69 5.59
N ARG A 40 12.60 4.20 6.40
CA ARG A 40 12.89 3.70 7.74
C ARG A 40 13.75 2.44 7.73
N GLN A 41 13.54 1.55 6.75
CA GLN A 41 14.40 0.38 6.54
C GLN A 41 15.84 0.76 6.20
N GLN A 42 16.05 1.80 5.41
CA GLN A 42 17.41 2.30 5.10
C GLN A 42 18.11 2.83 6.36
N HIS A 43 17.40 3.57 7.21
CA HIS A 43 17.93 3.97 8.52
C HIS A 43 18.26 2.76 9.40
N TYR A 44 17.34 1.79 9.48
CA TYR A 44 17.55 0.57 10.26
C TYR A 44 18.74 -0.26 9.76
N LEU A 45 18.97 -0.31 8.45
CA LEU A 45 20.14 -0.95 7.84
C LEU A 45 21.46 -0.29 8.28
N VAL A 46 21.50 1.04 8.36
CA VAL A 46 22.70 1.76 8.82
C VAL A 46 22.97 1.47 10.30
N ASP A 47 21.93 1.43 11.13
CA ASP A 47 22.06 1.25 12.58
C ASP A 47 22.34 -0.21 12.99
N ARG A 48 21.67 -1.17 12.35
CA ARG A 48 21.65 -2.59 12.76
C ARG A 48 22.31 -3.53 11.76
N ARG A 49 22.72 -3.04 10.59
CA ARG A 49 23.30 -3.84 9.49
C ARG A 49 22.41 -5.01 9.04
N ALA A 50 21.09 -4.84 9.16
CA ALA A 50 20.07 -5.78 8.71
C ALA A 50 18.80 -5.01 8.38
N TYR A 51 17.90 -5.59 7.60
CA TYR A 51 16.52 -5.15 7.46
C TYR A 51 15.62 -5.80 8.52
N SER A 52 14.58 -5.08 8.94
CA SER A 52 13.56 -5.60 9.85
C SER A 52 12.44 -6.28 9.08
N ASP A 53 11.88 -7.37 9.60
CA ASP A 53 10.68 -8.03 9.08
C ASP A 53 9.36 -7.47 9.66
N SER A 54 9.44 -6.50 10.57
CA SER A 54 8.29 -5.98 11.32
C SER A 54 8.18 -4.47 11.25
N ILE A 55 7.03 -3.98 10.76
CA ILE A 55 6.71 -2.54 10.71
C ILE A 55 6.50 -1.98 12.12
N THR A 56 5.76 -2.70 12.97
CA THR A 56 5.16 -2.15 14.20
C THR A 56 5.97 -2.37 15.46
N ASN A 57 6.78 -3.44 15.51
CA ASN A 57 7.58 -3.73 16.70
C ASN A 57 8.57 -2.59 16.98
N ALA A 58 8.89 -2.33 18.25
CA ALA A 58 9.88 -1.32 18.60
C ALA A 58 11.28 -1.69 18.05
N PRO A 59 12.16 -0.70 17.80
CA PRO A 59 13.55 -0.97 17.38
C PRO A 59 14.34 -1.85 18.37
N ALA A 60 14.00 -1.79 19.65
CA ALA A 60 14.59 -2.68 20.66
C ALA A 60 14.22 -4.16 20.45
N ALA A 61 13.04 -4.43 19.89
CA ALA A 61 12.52 -5.76 19.57
C ALA A 61 12.77 -6.17 18.10
N GLY A 62 13.60 -5.42 17.37
CA GLY A 62 13.94 -5.71 15.97
C GLY A 62 12.93 -5.22 14.93
N GLY A 63 11.99 -4.35 15.30
CA GLY A 63 11.03 -3.72 14.37
C GLY A 63 11.37 -2.28 13.98
N LEU A 64 10.58 -1.70 13.08
CA LEU A 64 10.74 -0.30 12.64
C LEU A 64 10.12 0.74 13.59
N GLY A 65 9.26 0.31 14.52
CA GLY A 65 8.56 1.16 15.47
C GLY A 65 7.53 2.08 14.85
N MET A 66 7.00 1.73 13.67
CA MET A 66 6.05 2.55 12.92
C MET A 66 4.62 2.11 13.20
N THR A 67 3.69 3.07 13.21
CA THR A 67 2.26 2.76 13.28
C THR A 67 1.66 2.79 11.88
N VAL A 68 1.00 1.71 11.49
CA VAL A 68 0.24 1.68 10.24
C VAL A 68 -1.00 2.55 10.39
N PRO A 69 -1.24 3.54 9.52
CA PRO A 69 -2.46 4.35 9.55
C PRO A 69 -3.71 3.46 9.51
N SER A 70 -4.72 3.79 10.31
CA SER A 70 -5.95 3.00 10.40
C SER A 70 -6.72 2.97 9.07
N SER A 71 -6.67 4.07 8.32
CA SER A 71 -7.17 4.20 6.94
C SER A 71 -6.57 3.15 6.01
N VAL A 72 -5.25 2.98 6.03
CA VAL A 72 -4.52 1.99 5.24
C VAL A 72 -4.81 0.58 5.75
N ALA A 73 -4.69 0.36 7.06
CA ALA A 73 -4.94 -0.95 7.68
C ALA A 73 -6.38 -1.45 7.49
N ALA A 74 -7.35 -0.56 7.28
CA ALA A 74 -8.73 -0.94 7.00
C ALA A 74 -8.92 -1.55 5.61
N VAL A 75 -8.10 -1.15 4.62
CA VAL A 75 -8.31 -1.51 3.21
C VAL A 75 -7.18 -2.32 2.58
N TYR A 76 -5.98 -2.31 3.16
CA TYR A 76 -4.81 -3.04 2.69
C TYR A 76 -4.24 -3.96 3.77
N THR A 77 -3.76 -5.12 3.34
CA THR A 77 -2.90 -6.00 4.13
C THR A 77 -1.46 -5.76 3.72
N LEU A 78 -0.63 -5.31 4.67
CA LEU A 78 0.78 -5.08 4.45
C LEU A 78 1.58 -6.32 4.87
N THR A 79 2.41 -6.83 3.97
CA THR A 79 3.31 -7.94 4.24
C THR A 79 4.73 -7.51 3.92
N MET A 80 5.66 -7.80 4.83
CA MET A 80 7.07 -7.52 4.64
C MET A 80 7.86 -8.81 4.57
N THR A 81 8.73 -8.90 3.57
CA THR A 81 9.62 -10.04 3.38
C THR A 81 11.05 -9.53 3.34
N THR A 82 11.89 -10.04 4.21
CA THR A 82 13.32 -9.70 4.28
C THR A 82 14.18 -10.91 4.06
N ASP A 83 15.29 -10.73 3.36
CA ASP A 83 16.40 -11.68 3.35
C ASP A 83 17.69 -10.97 3.74
N ASN A 84 18.14 -11.24 4.96
CA ASN A 84 19.39 -10.73 5.52
C ASN A 84 20.57 -11.70 5.33
N THR A 85 20.34 -12.87 4.74
CA THR A 85 21.36 -13.92 4.56
C THR A 85 22.12 -13.74 3.24
N VAL A 86 21.48 -13.16 2.23
CA VAL A 86 22.05 -12.90 0.91
C VAL A 86 22.71 -11.51 0.86
N LYS A 87 23.78 -11.35 0.05
CA LYS A 87 24.41 -10.06 -0.26
C LYS A 87 24.20 -9.70 -1.74
N PRO A 88 23.60 -8.54 -2.06
CA PRO A 88 23.06 -7.54 -1.13
C PRO A 88 21.81 -8.04 -0.39
N MET A 89 21.63 -7.59 0.85
CA MET A 89 20.42 -7.87 1.63
C MET A 89 19.20 -7.30 0.91
N THR A 90 18.05 -7.93 1.07
CA THR A 90 16.82 -7.52 0.37
C THR A 90 15.66 -7.34 1.34
N VAL A 91 14.79 -6.39 1.02
CA VAL A 91 13.49 -6.23 1.67
C VAL A 91 12.45 -5.83 0.63
N SER A 92 11.32 -6.51 0.65
CA SER A 92 10.14 -6.15 -0.13
C SER A 92 8.97 -5.90 0.79
N LEU A 93 8.21 -4.87 0.47
CA LEU A 93 6.96 -4.54 1.13
C LEU A 93 5.84 -4.66 0.10
N SER A 94 4.85 -5.50 0.40
CA SER A 94 3.65 -5.66 -0.41
C SER A 94 2.41 -5.15 0.30
N ALA A 95 1.53 -4.50 -0.46
CA ALA A 95 0.24 -4.02 -0.01
C ALA A 95 -0.86 -4.65 -0.86
N ALA A 96 -1.50 -5.70 -0.32
CA ALA A 96 -2.59 -6.40 -0.99
C ALA A 96 -3.94 -5.81 -0.57
N PRO A 97 -4.84 -5.44 -1.51
CA PRO A 97 -6.18 -4.99 -1.18
C PRO A 97 -6.94 -6.06 -0.40
N LYS A 98 -7.64 -5.67 0.67
CA LYS A 98 -8.46 -6.60 1.46
C LYS A 98 -9.76 -6.92 0.72
N SER A 99 -10.10 -8.20 0.66
CA SER A 99 -11.39 -8.67 0.16
C SER A 99 -12.54 -8.08 0.97
N GLY A 100 -13.68 -7.83 0.32
CA GLY A 100 -14.86 -7.22 0.94
C GLY A 100 -14.74 -5.72 1.24
N THR A 101 -13.62 -5.08 0.91
CA THR A 101 -13.46 -3.62 1.03
C THR A 101 -13.68 -2.92 -0.31
N ALA A 102 -13.90 -1.61 -0.28
CA ALA A 102 -13.99 -0.79 -1.49
C ALA A 102 -12.71 -0.77 -2.34
N GLN A 103 -11.57 -1.28 -1.82
CA GLN A 103 -10.33 -1.43 -2.58
C GLN A 103 -10.22 -2.78 -3.30
N ALA A 104 -11.07 -3.77 -2.98
CA ALA A 104 -11.02 -5.10 -3.58
C ALA A 104 -11.26 -5.10 -5.10
N SER A 105 -12.04 -4.13 -5.60
CA SER A 105 -12.30 -3.95 -7.04
C SER A 105 -11.30 -3.03 -7.73
N ASP A 106 -10.25 -2.59 -7.05
CA ASP A 106 -9.20 -1.79 -7.67
C ASP A 106 -8.41 -2.65 -8.67
N SER A 107 -8.44 -2.27 -9.95
CA SER A 107 -7.72 -2.96 -11.04
C SER A 107 -6.20 -3.03 -10.87
N CYS A 108 -5.64 -2.27 -9.93
CA CYS A 108 -4.21 -2.24 -9.67
C CYS A 108 -3.70 -3.29 -8.69
N GLY A 109 -4.61 -3.96 -7.98
CA GLY A 109 -4.29 -5.11 -7.16
C GLY A 109 -3.19 -4.85 -6.13
N THR A 110 -2.28 -5.82 -5.98
CA THR A 110 -1.19 -5.77 -5.01
C THR A 110 -0.09 -4.82 -5.46
N LEU A 111 0.27 -3.89 -4.58
CA LEU A 111 1.42 -3.00 -4.80
C LEU A 111 2.65 -3.56 -4.11
N VAL A 112 3.82 -3.45 -4.73
CA VAL A 112 5.10 -3.89 -4.17
C VAL A 112 6.15 -2.80 -4.35
N ILE A 113 6.93 -2.56 -3.29
CA ILE A 113 8.15 -1.76 -3.34
C ILE A 113 9.32 -2.54 -2.75
N THR A 114 10.49 -2.43 -3.38
CA THR A 114 11.75 -3.04 -2.91
C THR A 114 12.65 -2.02 -2.23
N GLN A 115 13.70 -2.48 -1.55
CA GLN A 115 14.75 -1.63 -0.98
C GLN A 115 15.46 -0.73 -2.01
N ALA A 116 15.47 -1.15 -3.28
CA ALA A 116 16.07 -0.39 -4.38
C ALA A 116 15.13 0.71 -4.91
N GLY A 117 13.89 0.78 -4.40
CA GLY A 117 12.87 1.68 -4.90
C GLY A 117 12.17 1.16 -6.17
N ASP A 118 12.38 -0.11 -6.53
CA ASP A 118 11.64 -0.73 -7.62
C ASP A 118 10.18 -0.89 -7.21
N LYS A 119 9.30 -0.37 -8.07
CA LYS A 119 7.86 -0.30 -7.84
C LYS A 119 7.15 -1.18 -8.84
N SER A 120 6.30 -2.08 -8.36
CA SER A 120 5.47 -2.92 -9.22
C SER A 120 4.07 -3.09 -8.67
N ALA A 121 3.13 -3.33 -9.57
CA ALA A 121 1.74 -3.60 -9.24
C ALA A 121 1.20 -4.66 -10.20
N ASP A 122 0.04 -5.25 -9.88
CA ASP A 122 -0.60 -6.24 -10.76
C ASP A 122 -0.94 -5.67 -12.16
N LYS A 123 -1.09 -4.34 -12.25
CA LYS A 123 -1.28 -3.60 -13.50
C LYS A 123 -0.27 -2.46 -13.64
N ALA A 124 0.21 -2.23 -14.87
CA ALA A 124 1.13 -1.14 -15.18
C ALA A 124 0.47 0.25 -14.99
N GLY A 125 1.28 1.24 -14.60
CA GLY A 125 0.83 2.63 -14.41
C GLY A 125 0.03 2.88 -13.13
N CYS A 126 0.09 1.95 -12.17
CA CYS A 126 -0.64 2.05 -10.91
C CYS A 126 0.13 2.71 -9.77
N TRP A 127 1.44 2.93 -9.97
CA TRP A 127 2.37 3.62 -9.06
C TRP A 127 2.58 5.09 -9.40
#